data_AF-A0A9W8BYL7-F1
#
_entry.id   AF-A0A9W8BYL7-F1
#
_cell.length_a   1.000
_cell.length_b   1.000
_cell.length_c   1.000
_cell.angle_alpha   90.00
_cell.angle_beta   90.00
_cell.angle_gamma   90.00
#
_symmetry.space_group_name_H-M   'P 1'
#
loop_
_entity.id
_entity.type
_entity.pdbx_description
1 polymer ?
#
loop_
_entity_poly.entity_id
_entity_poly.type
_entity_poly.pdbx_seq_one_letter_code
_entity_poly.pdbx_strand_id
1 'polypeptide(L)'
;MNRIFGVSKNKTPKPTLNDAITSTEGRMSSVEVKIKELEARLVGIRDRMQKMRDGPGKNVLKQQALKVLQQKKQYEAQRDQLMQQSFNMESAVFAMDNVKNTMSTMQAMQDANKAMKKQYKNVDIDKIYDIQDEMADLMDQANEVQELMGRSYNMPDDLDEADLEAELDALGDDLSFGEEMPSYLNDAEPAMPELLPEAPDGSFRQPTENTAAPAQAEPALRM
;
A
#
# COMPACT_ATOMS: atom_id res chain seq x y z
N MET A 1 -41.57 29.70 34.74
CA MET A 1 -40.52 29.49 35.77
C MET A 1 -39.73 28.22 35.45
N ASN A 2 -38.59 28.02 36.13
CA ASN A 2 -37.79 26.79 36.18
C ASN A 2 -37.27 26.21 34.84
N ARG A 3 -36.25 26.86 34.28
CA ARG A 3 -35.18 26.18 33.52
C ARG A 3 -33.94 26.11 34.43
N ILE A 4 -33.90 25.10 35.31
CA ILE A 4 -32.76 24.80 36.20
C ILE A 4 -32.37 23.33 35.94
N PHE A 5 -31.12 22.96 36.23
CA PHE A 5 -30.46 21.73 35.78
C PHE A 5 -30.17 21.69 34.27
N GLY A 6 -29.39 22.68 33.83
CA GLY A 6 -28.63 22.59 32.58
C GLY A 6 -27.51 21.56 32.67
N VAL A 7 -27.85 20.27 32.76
CA VAL A 7 -26.90 19.21 32.44
C VAL A 7 -26.70 19.25 30.93
N SER A 8 -25.59 19.81 30.48
CA SER A 8 -25.13 19.60 29.11
C SER A 8 -25.04 18.09 28.89
N LYS A 9 -25.84 17.54 27.97
CA LYS A 9 -25.63 16.16 27.52
C LYS A 9 -24.20 16.09 27.00
N ASN A 10 -23.31 15.46 27.76
CA ASN A 10 -21.97 15.15 27.31
C ASN A 10 -22.12 14.47 25.95
N LYS A 11 -21.54 15.06 24.91
CA LYS A 11 -21.48 14.43 23.59
C LYS A 11 -20.48 13.29 23.67
N THR A 12 -20.87 12.20 24.32
CA THR A 12 -20.24 10.91 24.07
C THR A 12 -20.25 10.69 22.55
N PRO A 13 -19.12 10.28 21.95
CA PRO A 13 -19.12 9.95 20.54
C PRO A 13 -20.16 8.86 20.28
N LYS A 14 -20.80 8.90 19.10
CA LYS A 14 -21.68 7.80 18.69
C LYS A 14 -20.83 6.52 18.65
N PRO A 15 -21.31 5.37 19.18
CA PRO A 15 -20.58 4.12 19.09
C PRO A 15 -20.16 3.80 17.66
N THR A 16 -18.89 3.48 17.48
CA THR A 16 -18.32 3.03 16.21
C THR A 16 -18.47 1.51 16.07
N LEU A 17 -18.17 0.98 14.87
CA LEU A 17 -18.07 -0.48 14.68
C LEU A 17 -16.96 -1.07 15.57
N ASN A 18 -15.85 -0.36 15.78
CA ASN A 18 -14.75 -0.81 16.64
C ASN A 18 -15.17 -0.89 18.12
N ASP A 19 -15.96 0.07 18.62
CA ASP A 19 -16.52 -0.02 19.98
C ASP A 19 -17.45 -1.24 20.14
N ALA A 20 -18.20 -1.57 19.09
CA ALA A 20 -19.10 -2.72 19.07
C ALA A 20 -18.36 -4.07 18.96
N ILE A 21 -17.25 -4.12 18.20
CA ILE A 21 -16.33 -5.26 18.14
C ILE A 21 -15.73 -5.51 19.53
N THR A 22 -15.07 -4.53 20.14
CA THR A 22 -14.45 -4.68 21.48
C THR A 22 -15.47 -5.06 22.56
N SER A 23 -16.71 -4.54 22.48
CA SER A 23 -17.79 -4.95 23.37
C SER A 23 -18.23 -6.41 23.16
N THR A 24 -18.20 -6.89 21.91
CA THR A 24 -18.54 -8.27 21.52
C THR A 24 -17.44 -9.25 21.93
N GLU A 25 -16.16 -8.89 21.75
CA GLU A 25 -15.00 -9.65 22.23
C GLU A 25 -15.02 -9.80 23.76
N GLY A 26 -15.25 -8.71 24.51
CA GLY A 26 -15.37 -8.75 25.97
C GLY A 26 -16.50 -9.66 26.46
N ARG A 27 -17.63 -9.70 25.74
CA ARG A 27 -18.72 -10.66 25.98
C ARG A 27 -18.32 -12.09 25.61
N MET A 28 -17.59 -12.29 24.52
CA MET A 28 -17.10 -13.60 24.09
C MET A 28 -16.14 -14.21 25.14
N SER A 29 -15.15 -13.44 25.60
CA SER A 29 -14.25 -13.80 26.69
C SER A 29 -15.00 -14.16 27.97
N SER A 30 -16.03 -13.39 28.34
CA SER A 30 -16.89 -13.68 29.49
C SER A 30 -17.65 -15.00 29.35
N VAL A 31 -18.08 -15.35 28.13
CA VAL A 31 -18.70 -16.66 27.81
C VAL A 31 -17.67 -17.78 27.86
N GLU A 32 -16.44 -17.58 27.37
CA GLU A 32 -15.39 -18.59 27.46
C GLU A 32 -15.01 -18.96 28.89
N VAL A 33 -14.96 -17.99 29.81
CA VAL A 33 -14.74 -18.27 31.23
C VAL A 33 -15.84 -19.19 31.78
N LYS A 34 -17.11 -18.97 31.38
CA LYS A 34 -18.22 -19.85 31.76
C LYS A 34 -18.14 -21.23 31.12
N ILE A 35 -17.63 -21.35 29.89
CA ILE A 35 -17.34 -22.65 29.26
C ILE A 35 -16.27 -23.40 30.08
N LYS A 36 -15.15 -22.74 30.42
CA LYS A 36 -14.03 -23.32 31.19
C LYS A 36 -14.46 -23.76 32.60
N GLU A 37 -15.31 -22.99 33.28
CA GLU A 37 -15.94 -23.39 34.55
C GLU A 37 -16.77 -24.68 34.44
N LEU A 38 -17.57 -24.80 33.36
CA LEU A 38 -18.42 -25.97 33.11
C LEU A 38 -17.59 -27.21 32.72
N GLU A 39 -16.48 -27.03 32.01
CA GLU A 39 -15.52 -28.11 31.69
C GLU A 39 -14.84 -28.65 32.95
N ALA A 40 -14.30 -27.78 33.80
CA ALA A 40 -13.72 -28.18 35.09
C ALA A 40 -14.74 -28.96 35.96
N ARG A 41 -16.01 -28.53 35.94
CA ARG A 41 -17.12 -29.23 36.62
C ARG A 41 -17.42 -30.59 35.98
N LEU A 42 -17.37 -30.73 34.66
CA LEU A 42 -17.56 -32.01 33.96
C LEU A 42 -16.45 -33.01 34.30
N VAL A 43 -15.18 -32.56 34.31
CA VAL A 43 -14.03 -33.39 34.74
C VAL A 43 -14.23 -33.85 36.19
N GLY A 44 -14.56 -32.94 37.10
CA GLY A 44 -14.83 -33.27 38.50
C GLY A 44 -15.99 -34.25 38.73
N ILE A 45 -16.99 -34.29 37.84
CA ILE A 45 -18.06 -35.30 37.87
C ILE A 45 -17.59 -36.63 37.24
N ARG A 46 -16.85 -36.58 36.13
CA ARG A 46 -16.26 -37.76 35.45
C ARG A 46 -15.39 -38.57 36.42
N ASP A 47 -14.47 -37.91 37.11
CA ASP A 47 -13.48 -38.57 37.97
C ASP A 47 -14.09 -39.15 39.24
N ARG A 48 -15.24 -38.61 39.68
CA ARG A 48 -16.09 -39.23 40.71
C ARG A 48 -16.80 -40.47 40.17
N MET A 49 -17.40 -40.40 38.98
CA MET A 49 -18.06 -41.56 38.35
C MET A 49 -17.09 -42.70 38.06
N GLN A 50 -15.85 -42.42 37.67
CA GLN A 50 -14.81 -43.45 37.45
C GLN A 50 -14.47 -44.22 38.73
N LYS A 51 -14.56 -43.58 39.91
CA LYS A 51 -14.31 -44.20 41.22
C LYS A 51 -15.55 -44.91 41.80
N MET A 52 -16.67 -44.97 41.07
CA MET A 52 -17.92 -45.57 41.52
C MET A 52 -18.30 -46.81 40.71
N ARG A 53 -18.67 -47.88 41.41
CA ARG A 53 -19.38 -49.03 40.80
C ARG A 53 -20.76 -48.59 40.31
N ASP A 54 -21.25 -49.26 39.28
CA ASP A 54 -22.54 -48.95 38.67
C ASP A 54 -23.72 -49.18 39.64
N GLY A 55 -24.69 -48.28 39.57
CA GLY A 55 -25.81 -48.21 40.52
C GLY A 55 -26.40 -46.79 40.66
N PRO A 56 -27.38 -46.59 41.55
CA PRO A 56 -28.16 -45.35 41.64
C PRO A 56 -27.33 -44.07 41.80
N GLY A 57 -26.31 -44.06 42.67
CA GLY A 57 -25.46 -42.89 42.88
C GLY A 57 -24.67 -42.46 41.64
N LYS A 58 -24.19 -43.41 40.84
CA LYS A 58 -23.49 -43.14 39.57
C LYS A 58 -24.48 -42.64 38.50
N ASN A 59 -25.71 -43.13 38.50
CA ASN A 59 -26.78 -42.62 37.63
C ASN A 59 -27.17 -41.17 37.97
N VAL A 60 -27.19 -40.79 39.25
CA VAL A 60 -27.39 -39.38 39.67
C VAL A 60 -26.28 -38.47 39.13
N LEU A 61 -25.00 -38.88 39.28
CA LEU A 61 -23.88 -38.14 38.70
C LEU A 61 -23.95 -38.06 37.16
N LYS A 62 -24.38 -39.13 36.48
CA LYS A 62 -24.59 -39.12 35.02
C LYS A 62 -25.65 -38.10 34.60
N GLN A 63 -26.77 -38.02 35.33
CA GLN A 63 -27.81 -37.01 35.09
C GLN A 63 -27.32 -35.58 35.40
N GLN A 64 -26.46 -35.41 36.41
CA GLN A 64 -25.82 -34.13 36.69
C GLN A 64 -24.87 -33.72 35.55
N ALA A 65 -24.04 -34.65 35.06
CA ALA A 65 -23.11 -34.40 33.95
C ALA A 65 -23.86 -34.00 32.67
N LEU A 66 -24.99 -34.66 32.35
CA LEU A 66 -25.81 -34.31 31.18
C LEU A 66 -26.34 -32.86 31.27
N LYS A 67 -26.81 -32.40 32.44
CA LYS A 67 -27.26 -31.01 32.64
C LYS A 67 -26.12 -30.00 32.48
N VAL A 68 -24.94 -30.29 33.02
CA VAL A 68 -23.75 -29.41 32.88
C VAL A 68 -23.27 -29.38 31.42
N LEU A 69 -23.31 -30.51 30.70
CA LEU A 69 -22.96 -30.60 29.28
C LEU A 69 -23.95 -29.84 28.39
N GLN A 70 -25.25 -29.88 28.70
CA GLN A 70 -26.27 -29.09 28.01
C GLN A 70 -26.04 -27.59 28.21
N GLN A 71 -25.72 -27.15 29.44
CA GLN A 71 -25.32 -25.77 29.73
C GLN A 71 -24.05 -25.37 28.96
N LYS A 72 -23.04 -26.26 28.90
CA LYS A 72 -21.81 -26.00 28.15
C LYS A 72 -22.11 -25.74 26.67
N LYS A 73 -22.87 -26.63 26.02
CA LYS A 73 -23.28 -26.48 24.61
C LYS A 73 -24.09 -25.21 24.34
N GLN A 74 -24.91 -24.77 25.30
CA GLN A 74 -25.64 -23.51 25.17
C GLN A 74 -24.70 -22.29 25.20
N TYR A 75 -23.61 -22.33 25.96
CA TYR A 75 -22.59 -21.27 25.95
C TYR A 75 -21.63 -21.36 24.76
N GLU A 76 -21.27 -22.56 24.30
CA GLU A 76 -20.51 -22.76 23.05
C GLU A 76 -21.26 -22.12 21.87
N ALA A 77 -22.55 -22.42 21.71
CA ALA A 77 -23.38 -21.81 20.67
C ALA A 77 -23.50 -20.27 20.79
N GLN A 78 -23.49 -19.71 22.00
CA GLN A 78 -23.48 -18.25 22.21
C GLN A 78 -22.13 -17.62 21.83
N ARG A 79 -21.00 -18.28 22.17
CA ARG A 79 -19.66 -17.85 21.72
C ARG A 79 -19.61 -17.82 20.19
N ASP A 80 -20.08 -18.87 19.54
CA ASP A 80 -20.01 -19.01 18.08
C ASP A 80 -20.89 -17.94 17.38
N GLN A 81 -22.05 -17.62 17.95
CA GLN A 81 -22.88 -16.49 17.51
C GLN A 81 -22.20 -15.12 17.71
N LEU A 82 -21.46 -14.91 18.79
CA LEU A 82 -20.70 -13.68 19.04
C LEU A 82 -19.49 -13.58 18.10
N MET A 83 -18.82 -14.68 17.79
CA MET A 83 -17.72 -14.75 16.83
C MET A 83 -18.18 -14.38 15.43
N GLN A 84 -19.32 -14.92 14.97
CA GLN A 84 -19.92 -14.52 13.69
C GLN A 84 -20.33 -13.03 13.67
N GLN A 85 -20.82 -12.49 14.79
CA GLN A 85 -21.13 -11.05 14.89
C GLN A 85 -19.87 -10.19 14.79
N SER A 86 -18.77 -10.57 15.46
CA SER A 86 -17.49 -9.88 15.38
C SER A 86 -16.96 -9.86 13.94
N PHE A 87 -16.82 -11.03 13.32
CA PHE A 87 -16.36 -11.18 11.94
C PHE A 87 -17.18 -10.36 10.93
N ASN A 88 -18.51 -10.30 11.10
CA ASN A 88 -19.38 -9.49 10.24
C ASN A 88 -19.11 -7.98 10.40
N MET A 89 -18.78 -7.51 11.61
CA MET A 89 -18.42 -6.11 11.86
C MET A 89 -17.00 -5.78 11.39
N GLU A 90 -16.04 -6.68 11.60
CA GLU A 90 -14.66 -6.57 11.08
C GLU A 90 -14.67 -6.48 9.55
N SER A 91 -15.46 -7.33 8.87
CA SER A 91 -15.69 -7.27 7.42
C SER A 91 -16.27 -5.93 6.97
N ALA A 92 -17.18 -5.35 7.76
CA ALA A 92 -17.77 -4.03 7.48
C ALA A 92 -16.78 -2.87 7.70
N VAL A 93 -15.87 -2.98 8.69
CA VAL A 93 -14.77 -2.04 8.89
C VAL A 93 -13.79 -2.09 7.71
N PHE A 94 -13.38 -3.29 7.28
CA PHE A 94 -12.52 -3.45 6.10
C PHE A 94 -13.15 -2.87 4.82
N ALA A 95 -14.46 -3.10 4.60
CA ALA A 95 -15.18 -2.48 3.48
C ALA A 95 -15.21 -0.94 3.60
N MET A 96 -15.43 -0.40 4.81
CA MET A 96 -15.45 1.05 5.06
C MET A 96 -14.08 1.70 4.83
N ASP A 97 -12.97 1.08 5.24
CA ASP A 97 -11.63 1.62 5.01
C ASP A 97 -11.23 1.55 3.52
N ASN A 98 -11.64 0.52 2.77
CA ASN A 98 -11.49 0.49 1.32
C ASN A 98 -12.24 1.66 0.65
N VAL A 99 -13.50 1.90 1.02
CA VAL A 99 -14.29 3.05 0.53
C VAL A 99 -13.63 4.39 0.87
N LYS A 100 -13.10 4.54 2.09
CA LYS A 100 -12.37 5.74 2.55
C LYS A 100 -11.07 5.97 1.78
N ASN A 101 -10.34 4.91 1.45
CA ASN A 101 -9.16 4.99 0.58
C ASN A 101 -9.56 5.43 -0.83
N THR A 102 -10.61 4.83 -1.42
CA THR A 102 -11.13 5.25 -2.73
C THR A 102 -11.58 6.71 -2.75
N MET A 103 -12.26 7.20 -1.71
CA MET A 103 -12.61 8.61 -1.55
C MET A 103 -11.38 9.51 -1.46
N SER A 104 -10.32 9.07 -0.78
CA SER A 104 -9.06 9.83 -0.66
C SER A 104 -8.34 9.95 -2.00
N THR A 105 -8.27 8.86 -2.77
CA THR A 105 -7.76 8.87 -4.16
C THR A 105 -8.61 9.80 -5.05
N MET A 106 -9.94 9.72 -4.96
CA MET A 106 -10.84 10.60 -5.71
C MET A 106 -10.60 12.07 -5.37
N GLN A 107 -10.40 12.41 -4.09
CA GLN A 107 -10.11 13.77 -3.66
C GLN A 107 -8.78 14.27 -4.24
N ALA A 108 -7.72 13.46 -4.15
CA ALA A 108 -6.42 13.78 -4.76
C ALA A 108 -6.52 13.99 -6.28
N MET A 109 -7.29 13.15 -6.99
CA MET A 109 -7.55 13.32 -8.43
C MET A 109 -8.33 14.61 -8.73
N GLN A 110 -9.32 14.98 -7.92
CA GLN A 110 -10.04 16.25 -8.07
C GLN A 110 -9.11 17.46 -7.87
N ASP A 111 -8.21 17.42 -6.89
CA ASP A 111 -7.31 18.52 -6.59
C ASP A 111 -6.17 18.63 -7.62
N ALA A 112 -5.66 17.50 -8.13
CA ALA A 112 -4.76 17.48 -9.29
C ALA A 112 -5.45 18.07 -10.54
N ASN A 113 -6.72 17.72 -10.80
CA ASN A 113 -7.49 18.26 -11.92
C ASN A 113 -7.72 19.78 -11.79
N LYS A 114 -7.96 20.29 -10.57
CA LYS A 114 -8.01 21.74 -10.28
C LYS A 114 -6.66 22.42 -10.55
N ALA A 115 -5.55 21.80 -10.14
CA ALA A 115 -4.20 22.31 -10.36
C ALA A 115 -3.86 22.36 -11.87
N MET A 116 -4.10 21.28 -12.62
CA MET A 116 -3.94 21.25 -14.08
C MET A 116 -4.77 22.35 -14.75
N LYS A 117 -6.05 22.49 -14.40
CA LYS A 117 -6.93 23.55 -14.95
C LYS A 117 -6.48 24.96 -14.60
N LYS A 118 -5.81 25.16 -13.46
CA LYS A 118 -5.19 26.44 -13.11
C LYS A 118 -3.95 26.69 -13.98
N GLN A 119 -3.12 25.68 -14.21
CA GLN A 119 -1.90 25.81 -15.02
C GLN A 119 -2.23 26.06 -16.50
N TYR A 120 -3.14 25.29 -17.10
CA TYR A 120 -3.58 25.49 -18.48
C TYR A 120 -4.24 26.86 -18.72
N LYS A 121 -4.83 27.49 -17.70
CA LYS A 121 -5.33 28.88 -17.80
C LYS A 121 -4.24 29.95 -17.86
N ASN A 122 -2.99 29.60 -17.54
CA ASN A 122 -1.83 30.47 -17.65
C ASN A 122 -0.98 30.12 -18.90
N VAL A 123 -1.36 29.07 -19.65
CA VAL A 123 -0.75 28.74 -20.93
C VAL A 123 -1.45 29.56 -22.01
N ASP A 124 -0.72 30.49 -22.58
CA ASP A 124 -1.19 31.38 -23.63
C ASP A 124 -0.93 30.71 -24.98
N ILE A 125 -1.99 30.20 -25.63
CA ILE A 125 -1.85 29.38 -26.84
C ILE A 125 -1.30 30.20 -28.00
N ASP A 126 -1.66 31.48 -28.09
CA ASP A 126 -1.16 32.39 -29.12
C ASP A 126 0.37 32.51 -29.01
N LYS A 127 0.92 32.54 -27.79
CA LYS A 127 2.37 32.51 -27.55
C LYS A 127 3.04 31.16 -27.86
N ILE A 128 2.30 30.07 -27.92
CA ILE A 128 2.84 28.78 -28.40
C ILE A 128 2.98 28.82 -29.93
N TYR A 129 2.09 29.52 -30.63
CA TYR A 129 2.27 29.81 -32.05
C TYR A 129 3.42 30.81 -32.27
N ASP A 130 3.47 31.92 -31.51
CA ASP A 130 4.60 32.87 -31.59
C ASP A 130 5.97 32.16 -31.42
N ILE A 131 6.09 31.26 -30.43
CA ILE A 131 7.32 30.48 -30.17
C ILE A 131 7.56 29.40 -31.25
N GLN A 132 6.51 28.85 -31.86
CA GLN A 132 6.64 27.90 -32.97
C GLN A 132 7.14 28.59 -34.25
N ASP A 133 6.65 29.79 -34.52
CA ASP A 133 7.09 30.62 -35.64
C ASP A 133 8.52 31.17 -35.38
N GLU A 134 8.85 31.64 -34.17
CA GLU A 134 10.23 31.99 -33.79
C GLU A 134 11.19 30.79 -33.89
N MET A 135 10.76 29.56 -33.59
CA MET A 135 11.58 28.36 -33.80
C MET A 135 11.75 28.00 -35.27
N ALA A 136 10.77 28.29 -36.13
CA ALA A 136 10.90 28.13 -37.57
C ALA A 136 11.90 29.17 -38.13
N ASP A 137 11.75 30.44 -37.78
CA ASP A 137 12.68 31.52 -38.14
C ASP A 137 14.11 31.25 -37.65
N LEU A 138 14.27 30.66 -36.44
CA LEU A 138 15.58 30.26 -35.91
C LEU A 138 16.17 29.01 -36.59
N MET A 139 15.34 28.07 -37.02
CA MET A 139 15.79 26.93 -37.84
C MET A 139 16.23 27.38 -39.23
N ASP A 140 15.46 28.26 -39.88
CA ASP A 140 15.81 28.81 -41.19
C ASP A 140 17.03 29.73 -41.10
N GLN A 141 17.19 30.52 -40.05
CA GLN A 141 18.45 31.25 -39.77
C GLN A 141 19.62 30.31 -39.47
N ALA A 142 19.41 29.18 -38.78
CA ALA A 142 20.47 28.19 -38.56
C ALA A 142 20.90 27.53 -39.88
N ASN A 143 19.95 27.24 -40.78
CA ASN A 143 20.21 26.75 -42.12
C ASN A 143 20.92 27.80 -42.98
N GLU A 144 20.48 29.07 -42.97
CA GLU A 144 21.13 30.17 -43.69
C GLU A 144 22.55 30.43 -43.16
N VAL A 145 22.77 30.35 -41.84
CA VAL A 145 24.10 30.40 -41.23
C VAL A 145 24.95 29.20 -41.64
N GLN A 146 24.39 27.99 -41.74
CA GLN A 146 25.11 26.82 -42.28
C GLN A 146 25.43 26.97 -43.77
N GLU A 147 24.59 27.62 -44.59
CA GLU A 147 24.87 27.88 -46.01
C GLU A 147 25.92 29.01 -46.19
N LEU A 148 25.86 30.06 -45.36
CA LEU A 148 26.83 31.15 -45.34
C LEU A 148 28.22 30.71 -44.83
N MET A 149 28.27 29.92 -43.75
CA MET A 149 29.50 29.26 -43.28
C MET A 149 29.97 28.18 -44.27
N GLY A 150 29.02 27.47 -44.91
CA GLY A 150 29.23 26.37 -45.84
C GLY A 150 29.97 26.76 -47.13
N ARG A 151 30.14 28.05 -47.42
CA ARG A 151 31.03 28.50 -48.50
C ARG A 151 32.52 28.29 -48.23
N SER A 152 32.93 28.00 -46.99
CA SER A 152 34.27 27.48 -46.70
C SER A 152 34.38 26.88 -45.29
N TYR A 153 33.91 25.63 -45.13
CA TYR A 153 34.72 24.66 -44.39
C TYR A 153 35.42 23.73 -45.38
N ASN A 154 36.56 24.23 -45.85
CA ASN A 154 37.53 23.53 -46.68
C ASN A 154 38.19 22.42 -45.83
N MET A 155 37.46 21.34 -45.57
CA MET A 155 38.07 20.09 -45.12
C MET A 155 39.08 19.67 -46.20
N PRO A 156 40.35 19.40 -45.88
CA PRO A 156 41.25 18.80 -46.84
C PRO A 156 40.68 17.45 -47.28
N ASP A 157 40.63 17.20 -48.59
CA ASP A 157 40.33 15.86 -49.12
C ASP A 157 41.41 14.83 -48.68
N ASP A 158 42.55 15.33 -48.20
CA ASP A 158 43.73 14.58 -47.71
C ASP A 158 43.71 14.34 -46.18
N LEU A 159 42.54 14.27 -45.52
CA LEU A 159 42.44 13.78 -44.14
C LEU A 159 42.48 12.24 -44.13
N ASP A 160 43.68 11.67 -44.04
CA ASP A 160 43.90 10.22 -44.00
C ASP A 160 43.35 9.61 -42.70
N GLU A 161 42.42 8.65 -42.80
CA GLU A 161 41.77 8.02 -41.64
C GLU A 161 42.79 7.34 -40.70
N ALA A 162 43.94 6.92 -41.23
CA ALA A 162 45.01 6.27 -40.48
C ALA A 162 45.78 7.20 -39.52
N ASP A 163 45.94 8.49 -39.85
CA ASP A 163 46.55 9.46 -38.92
C ASP A 163 45.57 9.81 -37.79
N LEU A 164 44.27 9.89 -38.10
CA LEU A 164 43.19 10.06 -37.12
C LEU A 164 43.05 8.86 -36.17
N GLU A 165 43.17 7.63 -36.68
CA GLU A 165 43.15 6.41 -35.86
C GLU A 165 44.41 6.33 -34.98
N ALA A 166 45.58 6.76 -35.48
CA ALA A 166 46.81 6.84 -34.69
C ALA A 166 46.78 7.92 -33.58
N GLU A 167 46.21 9.10 -33.83
CA GLU A 167 45.98 10.10 -32.78
C GLU A 167 44.93 9.63 -31.76
N LEU A 168 43.91 8.87 -32.19
CA LEU A 168 42.88 8.32 -31.29
C LEU A 168 43.43 7.25 -30.34
N ASP A 169 44.24 6.31 -30.84
CA ASP A 169 44.93 5.31 -30.00
C ASP A 169 45.90 5.99 -29.02
N ALA A 170 46.65 7.02 -29.46
CA ALA A 170 47.54 7.78 -28.59
C ALA A 170 46.78 8.53 -27.47
N LEU A 171 45.58 9.04 -27.76
CA LEU A 171 44.70 9.66 -26.76
C LEU A 171 44.11 8.62 -25.80
N GLY A 172 43.83 7.41 -26.28
CA GLY A 172 43.38 6.27 -25.47
C GLY A 172 44.43 5.83 -24.44
N ASP A 173 45.70 5.79 -24.83
CA ASP A 173 46.82 5.50 -23.92
C ASP A 173 47.01 6.60 -22.86
N ASP A 174 46.90 7.89 -23.22
CA ASP A 174 47.01 9.02 -22.27
C ASP A 174 45.85 9.02 -21.24
N LEU A 175 44.64 8.67 -21.67
CA LEU A 175 43.48 8.44 -20.78
C LEU A 175 43.62 7.22 -19.86
N SER A 176 44.57 6.31 -20.12
CA SER A 176 44.76 5.09 -19.32
C SER A 176 45.64 5.27 -18.08
N PHE A 177 46.37 6.39 -17.97
CA PHE A 177 47.48 6.55 -17.01
C PHE A 177 47.31 7.65 -15.94
N GLY A 178 46.14 7.73 -15.28
CA GLY A 178 46.10 8.37 -13.96
C GLY A 178 44.75 8.89 -13.44
N GLU A 179 44.31 8.28 -12.33
CA GLU A 179 43.47 8.86 -11.26
C GLU A 179 42.06 9.42 -11.60
N GLU A 180 41.06 8.82 -10.96
CA GLU A 180 39.70 9.37 -10.75
C GLU A 180 38.87 9.77 -11.99
N MET A 181 38.52 8.77 -12.80
CA MET A 181 37.23 8.76 -13.51
C MET A 181 36.11 9.13 -12.51
N PRO A 182 35.43 10.29 -12.66
CA PRO A 182 34.56 10.80 -11.61
C PRO A 182 33.38 9.86 -11.33
N SER A 183 32.82 9.94 -10.13
CA SER A 183 31.84 8.96 -9.62
C SER A 183 30.51 8.84 -10.39
N TYR A 184 30.28 9.66 -11.43
CA TYR A 184 29.18 9.47 -12.39
C TYR A 184 29.46 8.41 -13.47
N LEU A 185 30.67 7.83 -13.53
CA LEU A 185 31.10 6.83 -14.53
C LEU A 185 31.54 5.48 -13.92
N ASN A 186 31.52 5.32 -12.59
CA ASN A 186 32.24 4.24 -11.89
C ASN A 186 31.34 3.12 -11.30
N ASP A 187 30.04 3.12 -11.62
CA ASP A 187 29.13 1.99 -11.39
C ASP A 187 28.24 1.79 -12.63
N ALA A 188 27.95 0.53 -12.97
CA ALA A 188 27.35 0.17 -14.25
C ALA A 188 25.82 0.37 -14.30
N GLU A 189 25.32 0.57 -15.52
CA GLU A 189 23.89 0.70 -15.88
C GLU A 189 23.09 1.83 -15.21
N PRO A 190 23.31 3.09 -15.65
CA PRO A 190 22.16 3.94 -15.95
C PRO A 190 21.38 3.28 -17.11
N ALA A 191 20.36 2.48 -16.78
CA ALA A 191 19.43 1.95 -17.78
C ALA A 191 18.86 3.13 -18.59
N MET A 192 19.12 3.15 -19.90
CA MET A 192 18.67 4.27 -20.75
C MET A 192 17.15 4.43 -20.65
N PRO A 193 16.62 5.66 -20.54
CA PRO A 193 15.19 5.90 -20.63
C PRO A 193 14.66 5.39 -21.96
N GLU A 194 13.88 4.30 -21.91
CA GLU A 194 13.25 3.66 -23.06
C GLU A 194 12.18 4.62 -23.63
N LEU A 195 12.61 5.48 -24.55
CA LEU A 195 11.76 6.51 -25.14
C LEU A 195 10.85 5.88 -26.20
N LEU A 196 9.55 6.15 -26.08
CA LEU A 196 8.45 5.66 -26.94
C LEU A 196 8.01 4.20 -26.67
N PRO A 197 7.02 3.99 -25.78
CA PRO A 197 6.10 2.88 -25.96
C PRO A 197 5.38 3.05 -27.31
N GLU A 198 5.54 2.08 -28.19
CA GLU A 198 4.84 1.96 -29.47
C GLU A 198 3.31 2.02 -29.24
N ALA A 199 2.57 2.69 -30.13
CA ALA A 199 1.17 3.02 -29.89
C ALA A 199 0.30 1.75 -29.80
N PRO A 200 -0.34 1.46 -28.65
CA PRO A 200 -1.10 0.22 -28.48
C PRO A 200 -2.43 0.31 -29.24
N ASP A 201 -2.51 -0.40 -30.36
CA ASP A 201 -3.78 -0.77 -30.97
C ASP A 201 -4.61 -1.62 -29.98
N GLY A 202 -5.94 -1.48 -30.06
CA GLY A 202 -6.81 -1.66 -28.91
C GLY A 202 -7.14 -3.12 -28.54
N SER A 203 -6.66 -3.57 -27.37
CA SER A 203 -7.35 -4.62 -26.61
C SER A 203 -7.20 -4.50 -25.08
N PHE A 204 -7.81 -5.40 -24.31
CA PHE A 204 -8.24 -5.20 -22.93
C PHE A 204 -7.47 -6.03 -21.87
N ARG A 205 -7.42 -5.48 -20.64
CA ARG A 205 -7.39 -6.13 -19.29
C ARG A 205 -6.05 -6.52 -18.61
N GLN A 206 -5.85 -5.84 -17.47
CA GLN A 206 -5.59 -6.39 -16.11
C GLN A 206 -4.52 -7.50 -15.89
N PRO A 207 -3.50 -7.19 -15.07
CA PRO A 207 -2.85 -8.15 -14.18
C PRO A 207 -3.30 -8.01 -12.71
N THR A 208 -3.16 -9.08 -11.93
CA THR A 208 -3.41 -9.16 -10.48
C THR A 208 -2.21 -9.77 -9.76
N GLU A 209 -1.94 -9.31 -8.54
CA GLU A 209 -1.26 -10.04 -7.45
C GLU A 209 0.20 -10.53 -7.66
N ASN A 210 1.17 -10.05 -6.85
CA ASN A 210 1.61 -10.60 -5.55
C ASN A 210 2.78 -11.61 -5.74
N THR A 211 3.84 -11.75 -4.94
CA THR A 211 4.20 -11.31 -3.56
C THR A 211 5.64 -10.68 -3.62
N ALA A 212 6.54 -10.52 -2.63
CA ALA A 212 6.69 -10.91 -1.21
C ALA A 212 7.60 -9.91 -0.43
N ALA A 213 8.16 -10.33 0.71
CA ALA A 213 9.21 -9.66 1.51
C ALA A 213 10.38 -10.67 1.79
N PRO A 214 11.46 -10.44 2.61
CA PRO A 214 11.41 -9.91 3.99
C PRO A 214 12.64 -9.12 4.55
N ALA A 215 12.55 -8.72 5.83
CA ALA A 215 13.64 -8.56 6.83
C ALA A 215 14.63 -7.36 6.71
N GLN A 216 15.24 -6.81 7.78
CA GLN A 216 15.04 -6.88 9.25
C GLN A 216 15.80 -5.72 9.95
N ALA A 217 15.34 -5.21 11.11
CA ALA A 217 16.14 -4.38 12.02
C ALA A 217 15.58 -4.32 13.46
N GLU A 218 16.46 -4.36 14.47
CA GLU A 218 16.25 -4.13 15.91
C GLU A 218 17.49 -3.41 16.49
N PRO A 219 17.49 -2.91 17.75
CA PRO A 219 16.48 -2.05 18.38
C PRO A 219 17.14 -0.79 19.01
N ALA A 220 16.32 0.17 19.48
CA ALA A 220 16.82 1.36 20.17
C ALA A 220 17.03 1.15 21.69
N LEU A 221 17.94 1.91 22.30
CA LEU A 221 18.18 1.94 23.75
C LEU A 221 18.23 3.39 24.25
N ARG A 222 17.58 3.68 25.38
CA ARG A 222 17.54 5.00 26.04
C ARG A 222 18.40 5.00 27.31
N MET A 223 19.23 6.01 27.50
CA MET A 223 19.08 6.99 28.60
C MET A 223 19.95 8.22 28.38
#